data_AF-T1AA60-F1
#
_entry.id   AF-T1AA60-F1
#
_cell.length_a   1.000
_cell.length_b   1.000
_cell.length_c   1.000
_cell.angle_alpha   90.00
_cell.angle_beta   90.00
_cell.angle_gamma   90.00
#
_symmetry.space_group_name_H-M   'P 1'
#
loop_
_entity.id
_entity.type
_entity.pdbx_description
1 polymer ?
#
loop_
_entity_poly.entity_id
_entity_poly.type
_entity_poly.pdbx_seq_one_letter_code
_entity_poly.pdbx_strand_id
1 'polypeptide(L)'
;MTTHTLEVWGDLACFTRPEMKVERFSYPVITPSAARGIFDAIYWDGKREGSRIRPYFHWQITRVEVLEMPRYIALRRNEVKDIVPGAATLNKWMSGAQAPEPLWADGGKDDLGTDQKGRTQRQTMALKNVRYRLHARIVPKSGNDPAKLNACFVRRAKHGKCFQQPYFGCREF
;
A
#
# COMPACT_ATOMS: atom_id res chain seq x y z
N MET A 1 17.58 -22.57 -2.14
CA MET A 1 16.33 -21.80 -2.30
C MET A 1 16.55 -20.77 -3.40
N THR A 2 15.64 -20.69 -4.38
CA THR A 2 15.73 -19.75 -5.51
C THR A 2 15.52 -18.31 -5.03
N THR A 3 16.42 -17.40 -5.43
CA THR A 3 16.27 -15.96 -5.20
C THR A 3 15.77 -15.31 -6.48
N HIS A 4 14.76 -14.45 -6.33
CA HIS A 4 14.21 -13.64 -7.41
C HIS A 4 14.66 -12.19 -7.25
N THR A 5 14.90 -11.54 -8.39
CA THR A 5 15.33 -10.15 -8.44
C THR A 5 14.35 -9.36 -9.29
N LEU A 6 13.92 -8.20 -8.77
CA LEU A 6 13.11 -7.22 -9.48
C LEU A 6 13.83 -5.89 -9.48
N GLU A 7 13.90 -5.25 -10.63
CA GLU A 7 14.21 -3.82 -10.71
C GLU A 7 12.89 -3.05 -10.72
N VAL A 8 12.78 -2.05 -9.84
CA VAL A 8 11.56 -1.27 -9.65
C VAL A 8 11.92 0.20 -9.54
N TRP A 9 11.10 1.05 -10.15
CA TRP A 9 11.28 2.50 -10.12
C TRP A 9 9.95 3.23 -10.21
N GLY A 10 9.93 4.48 -9.77
CA GLY A 10 8.76 5.35 -9.82
C GLY A 10 9.14 6.81 -9.60
N ASP A 11 8.28 7.70 -10.06
CA ASP A 11 8.51 9.14 -9.95
C ASP A 11 8.47 9.62 -8.50
N LEU A 12 7.62 8.98 -7.68
CA LEU A 12 7.41 9.32 -6.29
C LEU A 12 7.34 8.06 -5.41
N ALA A 13 7.58 8.22 -4.12
CA ALA A 13 7.32 7.20 -3.11
C ALA A 13 7.08 7.82 -1.73
N CYS A 14 6.33 7.14 -0.86
CA CYS A 14 6.22 7.53 0.53
C CYS A 14 6.16 6.32 1.46
N PHE A 15 7.32 5.94 1.99
CA PHE A 15 7.44 4.88 3.00
C PHE A 15 7.30 5.51 4.38
N THR A 16 6.06 5.81 4.76
CA THR A 16 5.75 6.64 5.94
C THR A 16 6.38 6.11 7.23
N ARG A 17 7.10 6.98 7.94
CA ARG A 17 7.61 6.74 9.29
C ARG A 17 6.44 6.64 10.28
N PRO A 18 6.37 5.60 11.12
CA PRO A 18 5.23 5.36 12.00
C PRO A 18 5.01 6.45 13.05
N GLU A 19 6.04 7.20 13.42
CA GLU A 19 6.01 8.35 14.34
C GLU A 19 5.43 9.63 13.72
N MET A 20 5.40 9.74 12.38
CA MET A 20 4.96 10.92 11.64
C MET A 20 3.85 10.55 10.65
N LYS A 21 2.68 10.17 11.18
CA LYS A 21 1.54 9.69 10.38
C LYS A 21 0.58 10.78 9.93
N VAL A 22 0.46 11.87 10.70
CA VAL A 22 -0.42 12.99 10.36
C VAL A 22 0.22 13.78 9.22
N GLU A 23 1.40 14.34 9.49
CA GLU A 23 2.28 14.92 8.48
C GLU A 23 3.25 13.83 8.01
N ARG A 24 2.97 13.24 6.84
CA ARG A 24 3.69 12.03 6.41
C ARG A 24 5.14 12.37 6.10
N PHE A 25 6.07 11.65 6.69
CA PHE A 25 7.50 11.75 6.36
C PHE A 25 8.01 10.38 5.93
N SER A 26 8.57 10.27 4.72
CA SER A 26 9.08 9.01 4.20
C SER A 26 10.43 8.63 4.85
N TYR A 27 10.63 7.35 5.13
CA TYR A 27 11.97 6.79 5.23
C TYR A 27 12.78 7.13 3.97
N PRO A 28 14.13 7.22 4.06
CA PRO A 28 14.97 7.60 2.93
C PRO A 28 15.05 6.50 1.85
N VAL A 29 14.65 5.27 2.18
CA VAL A 29 14.67 4.10 1.31
C VAL A 29 13.44 3.24 1.54
N ILE A 30 13.12 2.38 0.58
CA ILE A 30 12.03 1.39 0.69
C ILE A 30 12.22 0.48 1.91
N THR A 31 11.14 0.25 2.65
CA THR A 31 11.13 -0.68 3.78
C THR A 31 10.98 -2.13 3.29
N PRO A 32 11.48 -3.13 4.03
CA PRO A 32 11.27 -4.54 3.68
C PRO A 32 9.79 -4.93 3.56
N SER A 33 8.89 -4.29 4.33
CA SER A 33 7.45 -4.52 4.24
C SER A 33 6.86 -3.98 2.94
N ALA A 34 7.26 -2.79 2.49
CA ALA A 34 6.84 -2.24 1.20
C ALA A 34 7.41 -3.04 0.03
N ALA A 35 8.69 -3.43 0.10
CA ALA A 35 9.32 -4.30 -0.89
C ALA A 35 8.58 -5.65 -1.00
N ARG A 36 8.22 -6.27 0.14
CA ARG A 36 7.40 -7.48 0.16
C ARG A 36 6.05 -7.27 -0.52
N GLY A 37 5.40 -6.14 -0.26
CA GLY A 37 4.14 -5.76 -0.89
C GLY A 37 4.20 -5.71 -2.42
N ILE A 38 5.34 -5.27 -3.00
CA ILE A 38 5.55 -5.29 -4.45
C ILE A 38 5.57 -6.73 -4.99
N PHE A 39 6.28 -7.64 -4.33
CA PHE A 39 6.28 -9.06 -4.72
C PHE A 39 4.90 -9.70 -4.56
N ASP A 40 4.20 -9.43 -3.45
CA ASP A 40 2.84 -9.90 -3.18
C ASP A 40 1.86 -9.43 -4.27
N ALA A 41 1.99 -8.17 -4.72
CA ALA A 41 1.15 -7.59 -5.78
C ALA A 41 1.31 -8.31 -7.12
N ILE A 42 2.51 -8.82 -7.44
CA ILE A 42 2.77 -9.62 -8.64
C ILE A 42 2.23 -11.04 -8.47
N TYR A 43 2.63 -11.70 -7.38
CA TYR A 43 2.20 -13.05 -7.06
C TYR A 43 2.13 -13.28 -5.56
N TRP A 44 0.91 -13.53 -5.11
CA TRP A 44 0.59 -14.14 -3.84
C TRP A 44 -0.53 -15.15 -4.05
N ASP A 45 -0.53 -16.23 -3.28
CA ASP A 45 -1.51 -17.29 -3.42
C ASP A 45 -1.76 -17.98 -2.07
N GLY A 46 -2.96 -18.52 -1.91
CA GLY A 46 -3.39 -19.14 -0.66
C GLY A 46 -4.70 -19.89 -0.81
N LYS A 47 -4.95 -20.80 0.13
CA LYS A 47 -6.19 -21.56 0.21
C LYS A 47 -7.22 -20.78 1.01
N ARG A 48 -8.43 -20.62 0.47
CA ARG A 48 -9.55 -20.07 1.23
C ARG A 48 -10.14 -21.15 2.14
N GLU A 49 -10.22 -20.86 3.42
CA GLU A 49 -10.78 -21.71 4.48
C GLU A 49 -11.84 -20.88 5.22
N GLY A 50 -13.09 -20.94 4.72
CA GLY A 50 -14.19 -20.11 5.21
C GLY A 50 -13.93 -18.61 4.98
N SER A 51 -13.86 -17.85 6.08
CA SER A 51 -13.58 -16.41 6.08
C SER A 51 -12.08 -16.07 6.11
N ARG A 52 -11.20 -17.06 6.30
CA ARG A 52 -9.75 -16.85 6.36
C ARG A 52 -9.08 -17.37 5.10
N ILE A 53 -7.94 -16.78 4.75
CA ILE A 53 -7.07 -17.29 3.69
C ILE A 53 -5.78 -17.77 4.33
N ARG A 54 -5.46 -19.05 4.13
CA ARG A 54 -4.21 -19.65 4.56
C ARG A 54 -3.18 -19.52 3.44
N PRO A 55 -2.09 -18.75 3.61
CA PRO A 55 -1.09 -18.55 2.56
C PRO A 55 -0.36 -19.85 2.22
N TYR A 56 -0.12 -20.09 0.92
CA TYR A 56 0.74 -21.19 0.48
C TYR A 56 2.22 -20.91 0.74
N PHE A 57 2.60 -19.63 0.79
CA PHE A 57 3.97 -19.19 1.03
C PHE A 57 3.99 -17.74 1.55
N HIS A 58 5.18 -17.25 1.87
CA HIS A 58 5.41 -15.82 2.05
C HIS A 58 6.70 -15.41 1.35
N TRP A 59 6.76 -14.16 0.93
CA TRP A 59 7.99 -13.55 0.41
C TRP A 59 8.89 -13.14 1.56
N GLN A 60 10.14 -13.59 1.52
CA GLN A 60 11.21 -13.14 2.40
C GLN A 60 12.13 -12.22 1.60
N ILE A 61 12.13 -10.92 1.93
CA ILE A 61 13.13 -9.98 1.40
C ILE A 61 14.49 -10.37 1.97
N THR A 62 15.48 -10.47 1.10
CA THR A 62 16.86 -10.87 1.45
C THR A 62 17.84 -9.73 1.24
N ARG A 63 17.60 -8.83 0.28
CA ARG A 63 18.45 -7.68 -0.01
C ARG A 63 17.66 -6.58 -0.72
N VAL A 64 17.99 -5.33 -0.40
CA VAL A 64 17.56 -4.13 -1.12
C VAL A 64 18.81 -3.41 -1.58
N GLU A 65 18.95 -3.22 -2.88
CA GLU A 65 19.97 -2.36 -3.48
C GLU A 65 19.30 -1.04 -3.87
N VAL A 66 19.89 0.07 -3.43
CA VAL A 66 19.47 1.41 -3.86
C VAL A 66 20.30 1.76 -5.09
N LEU A 67 19.63 1.86 -6.25
CA LEU A 67 20.30 2.14 -7.52
C LEU A 67 20.47 3.64 -7.76
N GLU A 68 19.57 4.45 -7.19
CA GLU A 68 19.65 5.90 -7.18
C GLU A 68 19.18 6.39 -5.81
N MET A 69 19.97 7.26 -5.16
CA MET A 69 19.56 7.86 -3.90
C MET A 69 18.46 8.89 -4.17
N PRO A 70 17.25 8.68 -3.64
CA PRO A 70 16.14 9.56 -3.94
C PRO A 70 16.27 10.89 -3.21
N ARG A 71 15.59 11.90 -3.75
CA ARG A 71 15.52 13.24 -3.14
C ARG A 71 14.19 13.39 -2.42
N TYR A 72 14.19 14.16 -1.34
CA TYR A 72 12.94 14.55 -0.71
C TYR A 72 12.20 15.62 -1.52
N ILE A 73 10.88 15.52 -1.56
CA ILE A 73 9.97 16.51 -2.15
C ILE A 73 8.79 16.75 -1.20
N ALA A 74 8.49 18.02 -0.97
CA ALA A 74 7.32 18.42 -0.22
C ALA A 74 6.09 18.44 -1.13
N LEU A 75 5.07 17.67 -0.76
CA LEU A 75 3.77 17.65 -1.42
C LEU A 75 2.71 18.13 -0.42
N ARG A 76 1.77 18.97 -0.87
CA ARG A 76 0.63 19.41 -0.07
C ARG A 76 -0.64 18.92 -0.72
N ARG A 77 -1.53 18.31 0.08
CA ARG A 77 -2.78 17.75 -0.42
C ARG A 77 -3.95 18.11 0.48
N ASN A 78 -5.12 18.22 -0.14
CA ASN A 78 -6.39 18.25 0.55
C ASN A 78 -6.76 16.80 0.89
N GLU A 79 -6.95 16.50 2.18
CA GLU A 79 -7.43 15.22 2.70
C GLU A 79 -8.70 15.46 3.52
N VAL A 80 -9.56 14.44 3.63
CA VAL A 80 -10.79 14.54 4.42
C VAL A 80 -10.50 14.24 5.89
N LYS A 81 -11.03 15.06 6.80
CA LYS A 81 -10.95 14.85 8.27
C LYS A 81 -11.89 13.74 8.73
N ASP A 82 -13.08 13.70 8.13
CA ASP A 82 -14.14 12.78 8.49
C ASP A 82 -13.85 11.33 8.11
N ILE A 83 -14.45 10.41 8.87
CA ILE A 83 -14.47 8.97 8.60
C ILE A 83 -15.92 8.51 8.45
N VAL A 84 -16.11 7.36 7.80
CA VAL A 84 -17.43 6.73 7.70
C VAL A 84 -18.00 6.51 9.11
N PRO A 85 -19.28 6.82 9.36
CA PRO A 85 -19.92 6.58 10.66
C PRO A 85 -19.87 5.11 11.09
N GLY A 86 -20.00 4.87 12.40
CA GLY A 86 -20.04 3.52 12.95
C GLY A 86 -21.27 2.72 12.49
N ALA A 87 -21.20 1.39 12.64
CA ALA A 87 -22.21 0.45 12.15
C ALA A 87 -23.64 0.74 12.64
N ALA A 88 -23.81 1.28 13.86
CA ALA A 88 -25.12 1.64 14.39
C ALA A 88 -25.83 2.70 13.54
N THR A 89 -25.09 3.73 13.11
CA THR A 89 -25.62 4.79 12.23
C THR A 89 -25.87 4.23 10.83
N LEU A 90 -24.94 3.43 10.30
CA LEU A 90 -25.10 2.80 8.99
C LEU A 90 -26.33 1.88 8.94
N ASN A 91 -26.61 1.13 10.01
CA ASN A 91 -27.78 0.26 10.08
C ASN A 91 -29.09 1.06 10.03
N LYS A 92 -29.16 2.22 10.70
CA LYS A 92 -30.32 3.11 10.63
C LYS A 92 -30.52 3.68 9.22
N TRP A 93 -29.43 4.01 8.53
CA TRP A 93 -29.47 4.44 7.13
C TRP A 93 -29.99 3.33 6.21
N MET A 94 -29.47 2.11 6.37
CA MET A 94 -29.89 0.94 5.59
C MET A 94 -31.35 0.54 5.86
N SER A 95 -31.83 0.70 7.10
CA SER A 95 -33.22 0.41 7.45
C SER A 95 -34.20 1.55 7.14
N GLY A 96 -33.72 2.67 6.59
CA GLY A 96 -34.54 3.86 6.34
C GLY A 96 -34.99 4.61 7.59
N ALA A 97 -34.49 4.25 8.77
CA ALA A 97 -34.83 4.91 10.04
C ALA A 97 -34.17 6.29 10.18
N GLN A 98 -33.14 6.57 9.38
CA GLN A 98 -32.48 7.86 9.29
C GLN A 98 -31.98 8.08 7.86
N ALA A 99 -32.02 9.31 7.35
CA ALA A 99 -31.47 9.62 6.03
C ALA A 99 -29.92 9.56 6.04
N PRO A 100 -29.29 9.02 4.99
CA PRO A 100 -27.83 9.09 4.83
C PRO A 100 -27.33 10.53 4.73
N GLU A 101 -26.20 10.82 5.37
CA GLU A 101 -25.53 12.11 5.28
C GLU A 101 -24.24 11.98 4.45
N PRO A 102 -24.03 12.82 3.42
CA PRO A 102 -22.82 12.77 2.62
C PRO A 102 -21.61 13.30 3.39
N LEU A 103 -20.44 12.72 3.10
CA LEU A 103 -19.17 13.28 3.55
C LEU A 103 -18.69 14.33 2.55
N TRP A 104 -18.50 15.55 3.03
CA TRP A 104 -18.03 16.68 2.22
C TRP A 104 -16.52 16.62 2.07
N ALA A 105 -16.03 16.30 0.87
CA ALA A 105 -14.60 16.10 0.64
C ALA A 105 -13.77 17.40 0.69
N ASP A 106 -14.33 18.51 0.21
CA ASP A 106 -13.62 19.79 0.08
C ASP A 106 -14.27 20.92 0.92
N GLY A 107 -15.26 20.59 1.76
CA GLY A 107 -15.97 21.57 2.58
C GLY A 107 -15.06 22.27 3.59
N GLY A 108 -15.15 23.59 3.66
CA GLY A 108 -14.43 24.44 4.60
C GLY A 108 -15.26 24.84 5.82
N LYS A 109 -14.66 25.66 6.70
CA LYS A 109 -15.36 26.23 7.86
C LYS A 109 -16.59 27.04 7.44
N ASP A 110 -16.52 27.75 6.32
CA ASP A 110 -17.61 28.58 5.83
C ASP A 110 -18.80 27.73 5.34
N ASP A 111 -18.53 26.53 4.80
CA ASP A 111 -19.56 25.61 4.33
C ASP A 111 -20.17 24.78 5.48
N LEU A 112 -19.35 24.38 6.45
CA LEU A 112 -19.72 23.40 7.47
C LEU A 112 -19.96 24.01 8.86
N GLY A 113 -19.67 25.29 9.05
CA GLY A 113 -19.75 26.00 10.34
C GLY A 113 -18.74 25.53 11.39
N THR A 114 -17.85 24.60 11.04
CA THR A 114 -16.86 24.01 11.95
C THR A 114 -15.55 23.69 11.22
N ASP A 115 -14.43 23.83 11.91
CA ASP A 115 -13.11 23.39 11.42
C ASP A 115 -12.77 21.96 11.87
N GLN A 116 -13.71 21.23 12.48
CA GLN A 116 -13.49 19.83 12.85
C GLN A 116 -13.86 18.85 11.74
N LYS A 117 -14.60 19.32 10.72
CA LYS A 117 -15.10 18.51 9.60
C LYS A 117 -14.60 19.05 8.27
N GLY A 118 -14.77 18.26 7.23
CA GLY A 118 -14.40 18.58 5.86
C GLY A 118 -12.91 18.47 5.62
N ARG A 119 -12.37 19.42 4.87
CA ARG A 119 -11.01 19.37 4.34
C ARG A 119 -9.95 19.71 5.38
N THR A 120 -8.85 18.97 5.36
CA THR A 120 -7.58 19.33 5.98
C THR A 120 -6.47 19.36 4.94
N GLN A 121 -5.50 20.27 5.09
CA GLN A 121 -4.30 20.24 4.27
C GLN A 121 -3.19 19.54 5.02
N ARG A 122 -2.70 18.44 4.45
CA ARG A 122 -1.57 17.71 5.00
C ARG A 122 -0.37 17.88 4.10
N GLN A 123 0.78 18.08 4.73
CA GLN A 123 2.05 17.98 4.05
C GLN A 123 2.55 16.53 4.08
N THR A 124 3.24 16.18 3.01
CA THR A 124 3.90 14.89 2.85
C THR A 124 5.29 15.15 2.33
N MET A 125 6.29 14.73 3.09
CA MET A 125 7.68 14.69 2.65
C MET A 125 7.93 13.33 1.98
N ALA A 126 7.67 13.29 0.68
CA ALA A 126 7.82 12.11 -0.17
C ALA A 126 9.24 12.02 -0.73
N LEU A 127 9.56 10.88 -1.33
CA LEU A 127 10.74 10.67 -2.14
C LEU A 127 10.41 10.91 -3.61
N LYS A 128 11.38 11.40 -4.38
CA LYS A 128 11.32 11.61 -5.82
C LYS A 128 12.39 10.78 -6.54
N ASN A 129 12.02 10.23 -7.69
CA ASN A 129 12.86 9.41 -8.57
C ASN A 129 13.47 8.22 -7.83
N VAL A 130 12.62 7.34 -7.30
CA VAL A 130 13.10 6.14 -6.61
C VAL A 130 13.46 5.06 -7.62
N ARG A 131 14.58 4.36 -7.39
CA ARG A 131 14.97 3.19 -8.18
C ARG A 131 15.71 2.18 -7.30
N TYR A 132 15.18 0.95 -7.25
CA TYR A 132 15.69 -0.12 -6.40
C TYR A 132 15.85 -1.41 -7.18
N ARG A 133 16.79 -2.24 -6.74
CA ARG A 133 16.84 -3.66 -7.08
C ARG A 133 16.53 -4.48 -5.84
N LEU A 134 15.40 -5.17 -5.87
CA LEU A 134 14.85 -5.91 -4.75
C LEU A 134 15.13 -7.39 -4.92
N HIS A 135 15.57 -8.04 -3.85
CA HIS A 135 15.81 -9.49 -3.82
C HIS A 135 14.89 -10.14 -2.81
N ALA A 136 14.21 -11.19 -3.24
CA ALA A 136 13.34 -11.94 -2.37
C ALA A 136 13.33 -13.43 -2.74
N ARG A 137 12.99 -14.27 -1.76
CA ARG A 137 12.77 -15.70 -1.96
C ARG A 137 11.39 -16.09 -1.47
N ILE A 138 10.82 -17.09 -2.13
CA ILE A 138 9.59 -17.75 -1.69
C ILE A 138 9.94 -18.69 -0.54
N VAL A 139 9.30 -18.50 0.62
CA VAL A 139 9.35 -19.44 1.73
C VAL A 139 8.02 -20.20 1.78
N PRO A 140 7.96 -21.41 1.21
CA PRO A 140 6.74 -22.21 1.13
C PRO A 140 6.29 -22.65 2.52
N LYS A 141 4.98 -22.73 2.73
CA LYS A 141 4.39 -23.43 3.88
C LYS A 141 4.29 -24.92 3.55
N SER A 142 4.24 -25.78 4.58
CA SER A 142 4.24 -27.24 4.44
C SER A 142 3.25 -27.74 3.36
N GLY A 143 3.71 -28.68 2.54
CA GLY A 143 2.92 -29.30 1.47
C GLY A 143 2.84 -28.52 0.15
N ASN A 144 3.51 -27.36 0.02
CA ASN A 144 3.53 -26.58 -1.22
C ASN A 144 4.84 -26.78 -1.99
N ASP A 145 4.75 -27.12 -3.27
CA ASP A 145 5.90 -27.29 -4.16
C ASP A 145 6.57 -25.93 -4.49
N PRO A 146 7.83 -25.71 -4.08
CA PRO A 146 8.55 -24.49 -4.40
C PRO A 146 8.70 -24.27 -5.92
N ALA A 147 8.88 -25.33 -6.73
CA ALA A 147 9.14 -25.19 -8.16
C ALA A 147 7.94 -24.56 -8.88
N LYS A 148 6.73 -25.08 -8.64
CA LYS A 148 5.48 -24.48 -9.13
C LYS A 148 5.32 -23.02 -8.71
N LEU A 149 5.54 -22.69 -7.44
CA LEU A 149 5.40 -21.32 -6.92
C LEU A 149 6.37 -20.34 -7.61
N ASN A 150 7.63 -20.75 -7.75
CA ASN A 150 8.65 -19.94 -8.44
C ASN A 150 8.30 -19.75 -9.92
N ALA A 151 7.85 -20.80 -10.62
CA ALA A 151 7.46 -20.72 -12.03
C ALA A 151 6.26 -19.77 -12.25
N CYS A 152 5.26 -19.81 -11.35
CA CYS A 152 4.12 -18.89 -11.37
C CYS A 152 4.55 -17.43 -11.26
N PHE A 153 5.44 -17.11 -10.31
CA PHE A 153 5.98 -15.76 -10.15
C PHE A 153 6.75 -15.31 -11.40
N VAL A 154 7.72 -16.10 -11.86
CA VAL A 154 8.58 -15.75 -13.02
C VAL A 154 7.73 -15.49 -14.26
N ARG A 155 6.72 -16.33 -14.51
CA ARG A 155 5.79 -16.13 -15.64
C ARG A 155 5.07 -14.78 -15.53
N ARG A 156 4.57 -14.42 -14.34
CA ARG A 156 3.84 -13.15 -14.15
C ARG A 156 4.77 -11.95 -14.30
N ALA A 157 5.90 -11.95 -13.59
CA ALA A 157 6.87 -10.87 -13.60
C ALA A 157 7.41 -10.58 -15.02
N LYS A 158 7.76 -11.62 -15.79
CA LYS A 158 8.27 -11.46 -17.17
C LYS A 158 7.27 -10.79 -18.13
N HIS A 159 5.97 -10.96 -17.88
CA HIS A 159 4.92 -10.40 -18.73
C HIS A 159 4.31 -9.12 -18.13
N GLY A 160 4.90 -8.56 -17.08
CA GLY A 160 4.34 -7.39 -16.38
C GLY A 160 2.97 -7.65 -15.74
N LYS A 161 2.61 -8.92 -15.51
CA LYS A 161 1.30 -9.27 -14.94
C LYS A 161 1.35 -9.17 -13.42
N CYS A 162 0.33 -8.55 -12.85
CA CYS A 162 0.14 -8.44 -11.40
C CYS A 162 -1.34 -8.65 -11.05
N PHE A 163 -1.61 -8.98 -9.79
CA PHE A 163 -2.97 -9.03 -9.24
C PHE A 163 -3.52 -7.61 -8.99
N GLN A 164 -2.65 -6.72 -8.53
CA GLN A 164 -2.90 -5.30 -8.40
C GLN A 164 -1.63 -4.54 -8.80
N GLN A 165 -1.78 -3.31 -9.29
CA GLN A 165 -0.64 -2.45 -9.59
C GLN A 165 0.23 -2.28 -8.31
N PRO A 166 1.51 -2.67 -8.34
CA PRO A 166 2.41 -2.39 -7.23
C PRO A 166 2.59 -0.88 -7.06
N TYR A 167 2.76 -0.46 -5.81
CA TYR A 167 2.85 0.95 -5.44
C TYR A 167 3.98 1.17 -4.42
N PHE A 168 4.54 2.38 -4.39
CA PHE A 168 5.66 2.74 -3.51
C PHE A 168 5.18 3.37 -2.20
N GLY A 169 4.62 2.51 -1.34
CA GLY A 169 4.18 2.86 0.01
C GLY A 169 2.72 3.25 0.08
N CYS A 170 2.32 4.33 -0.60
CA CYS A 170 0.93 4.77 -0.74
C CYS A 170 0.43 4.45 -2.16
N ARG A 171 -0.88 4.19 -2.35
CA ARG A 171 -1.44 3.78 -3.66
C ARG A 171 -1.37 4.87 -4.72
N GLU A 172 -1.15 6.10 -4.28
CA GLU A 172 -0.97 7.28 -5.12
C GLU A 172 0.38 7.30 -5.84
N PHE A 173 1.33 6.42 -5.48
CA PHE A 173 2.71 6.41 -5.96
C PHE A 173 3.15 5.06 -6.52
#